data_AF-A0A178DIT6-F1
#
_entry.id   AF-A0A178DIT6-F1
#
_cell.length_a   1.000
_cell.length_b   1.000
_cell.length_c   1.000
_cell.angle_alpha   90.00
_cell.angle_beta   90.00
_cell.angle_gamma   90.00
#
_symmetry.space_group_name_H-M   'P 1'
#
loop_
_entity.id
_entity.type
_entity.pdbx_description
1 polymer ?
#
loop_
_entity_poly.entity_id
_entity_poly.type
_entity_poly.pdbx_seq_one_letter_code
_entity_poly.pdbx_strand_id
1 'polypeptide(L)'
;MASLENLRGQIFLRYIVDKIDLDKVMEEMQREHGVTFSSKQYKRKIDEWGYWRNLRRPIVGDILREKSRRDAAGKQSEFFYRQRIVDLDDVERYKKRNKMNTIPAINQSTGPMDNQIVARTPPPPSPPPSPFPLEAPMAFEIPEKILYKVEMLIQKSFETGSWRFFHNERLIESSDEAAKEQKNVMTWISNIDLGLAAAACGDGELAFRQWNDACESAKPLLLGQYHGIVPNMIWKISDLHQAGFSQKAREMMNRIAEFSRQCHSRYPVSELFRQLDGIDIHGIGGFEDRILEIFQMWFLFYLGDRCYNTFVMRMDGARQKALRDDWEDINALLPDLSELDSLYGPTNCRPMDVLRLRLEILHARKQHHQIITEAEALIPRASAKTYDPWQQHYFLIKAFYYGGHAHLELGNQESARHWYGRALKLINDFEQFDQSNQFLVQQLDMQQSLELIQSQYFY
;
A
#
# COMPACT_ATOMS: atom_id res chain seq x y z
N MET A 1 -1.73 27.60 3.89
CA MET A 1 -3.21 27.62 3.89
C MET A 1 -3.71 26.26 3.46
N ALA A 2 -4.71 25.70 4.13
CA ALA A 2 -5.33 24.45 3.70
C ALA A 2 -6.05 24.66 2.35
N SER A 3 -5.78 23.79 1.37
CA SER A 3 -6.44 23.79 0.06
C SER A 3 -7.55 22.75 0.03
N LEU A 4 -8.47 22.83 -0.94
CA LEU A 4 -9.44 21.75 -1.17
C LEU A 4 -8.76 20.41 -1.46
N GLU A 5 -7.57 20.42 -2.08
CA GLU A 5 -6.78 19.20 -2.32
C GLU A 5 -6.37 18.54 -1.00
N ASN A 6 -6.07 19.33 0.04
CA ASN A 6 -5.81 18.80 1.38
C ASN A 6 -7.03 18.13 2.01
N LEU A 7 -8.24 18.34 1.50
CA LEU A 7 -9.46 17.80 2.10
C LEU A 7 -10.11 16.75 1.19
N ARG A 8 -9.42 16.35 0.12
CA ARG A 8 -9.98 15.48 -0.91
C ARG A 8 -10.55 14.17 -0.36
N GLY A 9 -9.81 13.46 0.51
CA GLY A 9 -10.29 12.22 1.13
C GLY A 9 -11.49 12.41 2.06
N GLN A 10 -11.52 13.50 2.83
CA GLN A 10 -12.66 13.79 3.72
C GLN A 10 -13.90 14.20 2.93
N ILE A 11 -13.71 15.03 1.89
CA ILE A 11 -14.78 15.40 0.96
C ILE A 11 -15.32 14.14 0.29
N PHE A 12 -14.47 13.20 -0.15
CA PHE A 12 -14.92 11.93 -0.70
C PHE A 12 -15.82 11.18 0.29
N LEU A 13 -15.37 10.99 1.53
CA LEU A 13 -16.15 10.27 2.55
C LEU A 13 -17.49 10.96 2.83
N ARG A 14 -17.50 12.25 3.13
CA ARG A 14 -18.73 12.97 3.46
C ARG A 14 -19.69 13.03 2.27
N TYR A 15 -19.16 13.35 1.08
CA TYR A 15 -19.97 13.61 -0.11
C TYR A 15 -20.42 12.32 -0.81
N ILE A 16 -19.56 11.32 -0.97
CA ILE A 16 -19.85 10.09 -1.72
C ILE A 16 -20.37 8.99 -0.80
N VAL A 17 -19.65 8.71 0.29
CA VAL A 17 -19.93 7.56 1.17
C VAL A 17 -21.09 7.86 2.12
N ASP A 18 -20.99 8.93 2.91
CA ASP A 18 -22.02 9.33 3.88
C ASP A 18 -23.25 9.96 3.19
N LYS A 19 -23.15 10.26 1.89
CA LYS A 19 -24.18 10.89 1.06
C LYS A 19 -24.70 12.23 1.63
N ILE A 20 -23.87 12.96 2.37
CA ILE A 20 -24.19 14.26 2.98
C ILE A 20 -24.19 15.35 1.92
N ASP A 21 -25.24 16.18 1.85
CA ASP A 21 -25.38 17.29 0.89
C ASP A 21 -24.22 18.28 0.88
N LEU A 22 -23.91 18.83 -0.30
CA LEU A 22 -22.72 19.65 -0.50
C LEU A 22 -22.66 20.84 0.46
N ASP A 23 -23.79 21.52 0.69
CA ASP A 23 -23.84 22.67 1.58
C ASP A 23 -23.47 22.27 3.02
N LYS A 24 -23.93 21.10 3.49
CA LYS A 24 -23.55 20.56 4.79
C LYS A 24 -22.10 20.10 4.83
N VAL A 25 -21.57 19.49 3.76
CA VAL A 25 -20.13 19.19 3.65
C VAL A 25 -19.31 20.47 3.79
N MET A 26 -19.73 21.56 3.13
CA MET A 26 -19.04 22.85 3.23
C MET A 26 -19.04 23.40 4.67
N GLU A 27 -20.18 23.32 5.36
CA GLU A 27 -20.29 23.72 6.77
C GLU A 27 -19.38 22.88 7.68
N GLU A 28 -19.34 21.56 7.47
CA GLU A 28 -18.47 20.64 8.23
C GLU A 28 -17.00 20.94 7.97
N MET A 29 -16.59 21.13 6.71
CA MET A 29 -15.20 21.50 6.37
C MET A 29 -14.79 22.84 6.98
N GLN A 30 -15.70 23.82 7.02
CA GLN A 30 -15.46 25.10 7.67
C GLN A 30 -15.32 24.94 9.19
N ARG A 31 -16.20 24.17 9.82
CA ARG A 31 -16.20 23.93 11.27
C ARG A 31 -14.97 23.15 11.73
N GLU A 32 -14.60 22.09 11.01
CA GLU A 32 -13.57 21.14 11.42
C GLU A 32 -12.16 21.55 10.97
N HIS A 33 -12.04 22.26 9.83
CA HIS A 33 -10.75 22.61 9.24
C HIS A 33 -10.52 24.11 9.07
N GLY A 34 -11.50 24.95 9.44
CA GLY A 34 -11.38 26.42 9.40
C GLY A 34 -11.24 26.97 7.98
N VAL A 35 -11.63 26.21 6.95
CA VAL A 35 -11.53 26.63 5.55
C VAL A 35 -12.87 27.09 5.00
N THR A 36 -12.86 28.20 4.27
CA THR A 36 -14.05 28.70 3.58
C THR A 36 -13.75 28.76 2.08
N PHE A 37 -14.46 27.94 1.31
CA PHE A 37 -14.45 28.00 -0.16
C PHE A 37 -15.86 28.20 -0.67
N SER A 38 -15.99 28.84 -1.84
CA SER A 38 -17.29 29.00 -2.50
C SER A 38 -17.84 27.66 -2.99
N SER A 39 -19.17 27.54 -3.05
CA SER A 39 -19.85 26.38 -3.65
C SER A 39 -19.36 26.08 -5.08
N LYS A 40 -19.02 27.13 -5.85
CA LYS A 40 -18.44 26.99 -7.19
C LYS A 40 -17.07 26.30 -7.18
N GLN A 41 -16.21 26.59 -6.21
CA GLN A 41 -14.91 25.94 -6.08
C GLN A 41 -15.05 24.46 -5.71
N TYR A 42 -15.95 24.13 -4.78
CA TYR A 42 -16.26 22.73 -4.42
C TYR A 42 -16.80 21.94 -5.61
N LYS A 43 -17.84 22.45 -6.29
CA LYS A 43 -18.41 21.79 -7.48
C LYS A 43 -17.37 21.54 -8.55
N ARG A 44 -16.53 22.54 -8.85
CA ARG A 44 -15.42 22.40 -9.81
C ARG A 44 -14.46 21.29 -9.40
N LYS A 45 -14.07 21.22 -8.12
CA LYS A 45 -13.13 20.20 -7.63
C LYS A 45 -13.73 18.80 -7.59
N ILE A 46 -14.99 18.67 -7.16
CA ILE A 46 -15.75 17.41 -7.21
C ILE A 46 -15.85 16.90 -8.65
N ASP A 47 -16.12 17.79 -9.61
CA ASP A 47 -16.17 17.45 -11.03
C ASP A 47 -14.79 17.01 -11.57
N GLU A 48 -13.73 17.74 -11.20
CA GLU A 48 -12.32 17.47 -11.55
C GLU A 48 -11.84 16.11 -11.00
N TRP A 49 -12.16 15.81 -9.74
CA TRP A 49 -11.81 14.54 -9.10
C TRP A 49 -12.70 13.37 -9.53
N GLY A 50 -13.81 13.64 -10.22
CA GLY A 50 -14.75 12.62 -10.66
C GLY A 50 -15.66 12.07 -9.55
N TYR A 51 -15.93 12.86 -8.52
CA TYR A 51 -16.75 12.47 -7.37
C TYR A 51 -18.24 12.66 -7.68
N TRP A 52 -18.82 11.73 -8.42
CA TRP A 52 -20.25 11.75 -8.75
C TRP A 52 -21.05 10.85 -7.81
N ARG A 53 -22.11 11.38 -7.19
CA ARG A 53 -23.07 10.59 -6.40
C ARG A 53 -24.07 9.81 -7.27
N ASN A 54 -24.51 10.44 -8.35
CA ASN A 54 -25.58 9.91 -9.18
C ASN A 54 -25.12 9.85 -10.63
N LEU A 55 -25.42 8.75 -11.29
CA LEU A 55 -25.29 8.64 -12.74
C LEU A 55 -26.31 9.55 -13.42
N ARG A 56 -25.87 10.25 -14.46
CA ARG A 56 -26.76 11.08 -15.27
C ARG A 56 -27.67 10.18 -16.11
N ARG A 57 -28.89 10.66 -16.42
CA ARG A 57 -29.88 9.92 -17.24
C ARG A 57 -29.31 9.31 -18.53
N PRO A 58 -28.50 10.03 -19.34
CA PRO A 58 -27.93 9.46 -20.57
C PRO A 58 -26.96 8.31 -20.28
N ILE A 59 -26.13 8.45 -19.24
CA ILE A 59 -25.17 7.43 -18.81
C ILE A 59 -25.89 6.19 -18.30
N VAL A 60 -26.96 6.36 -17.50
CA VAL A 60 -27.82 5.25 -17.08
C VAL A 60 -28.44 4.53 -18.28
N GLY A 61 -28.93 5.28 -19.27
CA GLY A 61 -29.46 4.72 -20.51
C GLY A 61 -28.42 3.91 -21.29
N ASP A 62 -27.21 4.44 -21.43
CA ASP A 62 -26.10 3.76 -22.09
C ASP A 62 -25.69 2.48 -21.34
N ILE A 63 -25.57 2.53 -20.01
CA ILE A 63 -25.27 1.35 -19.17
C ILE A 63 -26.35 0.28 -19.33
N LEU A 64 -27.63 0.66 -19.28
CA LEU A 64 -28.75 -0.28 -19.47
C LEU A 64 -28.76 -0.88 -20.88
N ARG A 65 -28.40 -0.10 -21.90
CA ARG A 65 -28.27 -0.57 -23.29
C ARG A 65 -27.17 -1.61 -23.42
N GLU A 66 -26.00 -1.33 -22.86
CA GLU A 66 -24.86 -2.26 -22.88
C GLU A 66 -25.13 -3.50 -22.01
N LYS A 67 -25.77 -3.34 -20.85
CA LYS A 67 -26.25 -4.46 -20.02
C LYS A 67 -27.19 -5.37 -20.79
N SER A 68 -28.20 -4.81 -21.45
CA SER A 68 -29.13 -5.58 -22.30
C SER A 68 -28.38 -6.33 -23.41
N ARG A 69 -27.41 -5.67 -24.07
CA ARG A 69 -26.56 -6.28 -25.10
C ARG A 69 -25.74 -7.45 -24.57
N ARG A 70 -25.16 -7.32 -23.38
CA ARG A 70 -24.34 -8.35 -22.72
C ARG A 70 -25.18 -9.51 -22.21
N ASP A 71 -26.32 -9.22 -21.57
CA ASP A 71 -27.28 -10.22 -21.08
C ASP A 71 -27.84 -11.05 -22.24
N ALA A 72 -28.20 -10.41 -23.36
CA ALA A 72 -28.63 -11.09 -24.59
C ALA A 72 -27.55 -12.02 -25.18
N ALA A 73 -26.27 -11.71 -24.92
CA ALA A 73 -25.13 -12.54 -25.28
C ALA A 73 -24.77 -13.59 -24.20
N GLY A 74 -25.56 -13.71 -23.13
CA GLY A 74 -25.29 -14.63 -22.01
C GLY A 74 -24.11 -14.23 -21.12
N LYS A 75 -23.66 -12.97 -21.17
CA LYS A 75 -22.45 -12.48 -20.52
C LYS A 75 -22.77 -11.71 -19.23
N GLN A 76 -22.51 -12.33 -18.07
CA GLN A 76 -22.52 -11.60 -16.80
C GLN A 76 -21.35 -10.62 -16.76
N SER A 77 -21.64 -9.32 -16.75
CA SER A 77 -20.61 -8.28 -16.87
C SER A 77 -20.68 -7.28 -15.72
N GLU A 78 -19.53 -6.84 -15.25
CA GLU A 78 -19.39 -5.68 -14.37
C GLU A 78 -19.22 -4.42 -15.22
N PHE A 79 -19.86 -3.34 -14.78
CA PHE A 79 -19.91 -2.08 -15.50
C PHE A 79 -19.07 -1.04 -14.78
N PHE A 80 -18.30 -0.29 -15.56
CA PHE A 80 -17.46 0.78 -15.08
C PHE A 80 -17.86 2.07 -15.80
N TYR A 81 -17.89 3.18 -15.07
CA TYR A 81 -18.02 4.51 -15.64
C TYR A 81 -16.91 5.38 -15.06
N ARG A 82 -16.05 5.93 -15.93
CA ARG A 82 -14.84 6.68 -15.51
C ARG A 82 -13.99 5.90 -14.49
N GLN A 83 -13.74 4.63 -14.79
CA GLN A 83 -12.94 3.70 -13.97
C GLN A 83 -13.54 3.30 -12.61
N ARG A 84 -14.71 3.84 -12.22
CA ARG A 84 -15.43 3.42 -11.02
C ARG A 84 -16.43 2.33 -11.33
N ILE A 85 -16.54 1.34 -10.47
CA ILE A 85 -17.58 0.33 -10.61
C ILE A 85 -18.97 0.95 -10.45
N VAL A 86 -19.89 0.54 -11.30
CA VAL A 86 -21.28 0.96 -11.27
C VAL A 86 -22.08 -0.02 -10.43
N ASP A 87 -22.76 0.49 -9.40
CA ASP A 87 -23.79 -0.26 -8.69
C ASP A 87 -25.02 -0.43 -9.60
N LEU A 88 -25.23 -1.67 -10.07
CA LEU A 88 -26.37 -2.01 -10.92
C LEU A 88 -27.71 -1.93 -10.18
N ASP A 89 -27.74 -2.09 -8.86
CA ASP A 89 -28.96 -1.91 -8.07
C ASP A 89 -29.39 -0.44 -8.07
N ASP A 90 -28.43 0.49 -8.01
CA ASP A 90 -28.69 1.92 -8.15
C ASP A 90 -29.19 2.29 -9.56
N VAL A 91 -28.63 1.65 -10.59
CA VAL A 91 -29.09 1.78 -11.99
C VAL A 91 -30.54 1.29 -12.13
N GLU A 92 -30.88 0.12 -11.58
CA GLU A 92 -32.25 -0.42 -11.63
C GLU A 92 -33.23 0.42 -10.79
N ARG A 93 -32.81 0.91 -9.61
CA ARG A 93 -33.59 1.88 -8.82
C ARG A 93 -33.83 3.17 -9.61
N TYR A 94 -32.84 3.65 -10.36
CA TYR A 94 -32.97 4.85 -11.21
C TYR A 94 -33.95 4.60 -12.36
N LYS A 95 -33.82 3.46 -13.05
CA LYS A 95 -34.72 3.03 -14.14
C LYS A 95 -36.17 3.01 -13.70
N LYS A 96 -36.47 2.39 -12.55
CA LYS A 96 -37.80 2.31 -11.95
C LYS A 96 -38.37 3.70 -11.64
N ARG A 97 -37.58 4.56 -10.97
CA ARG A 97 -37.99 5.93 -10.60
C ARG A 97 -38.27 6.82 -11.83
N ASN A 98 -37.47 6.69 -12.88
CA ASN A 98 -37.55 7.55 -14.07
C ASN A 98 -38.40 6.94 -15.21
N LYS A 99 -39.15 5.85 -14.93
CA LYS A 99 -40.01 5.16 -15.90
C LYS A 99 -39.29 4.77 -17.21
N MET A 100 -38.02 4.39 -17.13
CA MET A 100 -37.20 3.94 -18.27
C MET A 100 -37.50 2.48 -18.66
N ASN A 101 -38.79 2.09 -18.63
CA ASN A 101 -39.22 0.69 -18.69
C ASN A 101 -39.44 0.17 -20.12
N THR A 102 -39.32 1.01 -21.14
CA THR A 102 -39.60 0.63 -22.53
C THR A 102 -38.32 0.68 -23.37
N ILE A 103 -38.15 -0.31 -24.26
CA ILE A 103 -37.02 -0.43 -25.22
C ILE A 103 -36.76 0.89 -26.00
N PRO A 104 -37.78 1.67 -26.41
CA PRO A 104 -37.57 3.00 -27.01
C PRO A 104 -36.93 4.02 -26.08
N ALA A 105 -37.14 3.96 -24.76
CA ALA A 105 -36.53 4.87 -23.79
C ALA A 105 -35.06 4.53 -23.49
N ILE A 106 -34.67 3.26 -23.67
CA ILE A 106 -33.26 2.80 -23.61
C ILE A 106 -32.53 3.13 -24.92
N ASN A 107 -33.24 3.10 -26.05
CA ASN A 107 -32.73 3.45 -27.38
C ASN A 107 -32.84 4.94 -27.74
N GLN A 108 -33.32 5.81 -26.83
CA GLN A 108 -33.36 7.27 -27.04
C GLN A 108 -31.97 7.93 -27.05
N SER A 109 -30.94 7.22 -26.61
CA SER A 109 -29.54 7.57 -26.90
C SER A 109 -29.21 7.06 -28.31
N THR A 110 -29.57 7.86 -29.33
CA THR A 110 -29.22 7.62 -30.74
C THR A 110 -27.80 8.10 -31.09
N GLY A 111 -27.07 8.64 -30.10
CA GLY A 111 -25.69 9.06 -30.24
C GLY A 111 -24.70 7.93 -29.98
N PRO A 112 -23.41 8.14 -30.31
CA PRO A 112 -22.35 7.22 -29.89
C PRO A 112 -22.37 7.08 -28.37
N MET A 113 -22.22 5.85 -27.90
CA MET A 113 -22.13 5.53 -26.48
C MET A 113 -20.99 6.32 -25.83
N ASP A 114 -21.17 6.75 -24.58
CA ASP A 114 -20.07 7.39 -23.86
C ASP A 114 -18.87 6.43 -23.77
N ASN A 115 -17.75 6.83 -24.37
CA ASN A 115 -16.51 6.06 -24.41
C ASN A 115 -15.92 5.77 -23.02
N GLN A 116 -16.44 6.41 -21.97
CA GLN A 116 -16.05 6.20 -20.58
C GLN A 116 -16.81 5.06 -19.89
N ILE A 117 -17.80 4.45 -20.57
CA ILE A 117 -18.51 3.27 -20.09
C ILE A 117 -17.78 2.02 -20.59
N VAL A 118 -17.32 1.19 -19.66
CA VAL A 118 -16.62 -0.05 -19.95
C VAL A 118 -17.37 -1.21 -19.30
N ALA A 119 -17.69 -2.25 -20.08
CA ALA A 119 -18.24 -3.50 -19.55
C ALA A 119 -17.15 -4.59 -19.59
N ARG A 120 -16.75 -5.06 -18.41
CA ARG A 120 -15.81 -6.18 -18.25
C ARG A 120 -16.63 -7.44 -17.95
N THR A 121 -16.54 -8.42 -18.83
CA THR A 121 -17.13 -9.76 -18.61
C THR A 121 -15.99 -10.67 -18.15
N PRO A 122 -16.13 -11.42 -17.04
CA PRO A 122 -15.22 -12.52 -16.76
C PRO A 122 -15.18 -13.47 -17.96
N PRO A 123 -14.03 -14.08 -18.29
CA PRO A 123 -13.96 -15.03 -19.40
C PRO A 123 -15.01 -16.14 -19.21
N PRO A 124 -15.80 -16.49 -20.25
CA PRO A 124 -16.74 -17.60 -20.16
C PRO A 124 -15.98 -18.92 -19.92
N PRO A 125 -16.63 -19.95 -19.32
CA PRO A 125 -16.09 -21.30 -19.38
C PRO A 125 -15.83 -21.68 -20.84
N SER A 126 -14.64 -22.21 -21.11
CA SER A 126 -13.99 -22.23 -22.43
C SER A 126 -14.93 -22.64 -23.59
N PRO A 127 -14.94 -21.90 -24.72
CA PRO A 127 -15.63 -22.33 -25.93
C PRO A 127 -14.94 -23.59 -26.52
N PRO A 128 -15.62 -24.35 -27.42
CA PRO A 128 -14.96 -25.41 -28.17
C PRO A 128 -13.73 -24.85 -28.89
N PRO A 129 -12.61 -25.60 -28.94
CA PRO A 129 -11.32 -25.06 -29.34
C PRO A 129 -11.41 -24.46 -30.73
N SER A 130 -11.08 -23.16 -30.84
CA SER A 130 -10.65 -22.58 -32.11
C SER A 130 -9.53 -23.47 -32.65
N PRO A 131 -9.45 -23.74 -33.97
CA PRO A 131 -8.32 -24.48 -34.52
C PRO A 131 -6.97 -23.76 -34.28
N PHE A 132 -7.00 -22.46 -33.96
CA PHE A 132 -5.85 -21.66 -33.56
C PHE A 132 -6.28 -20.64 -32.48
N PRO A 133 -6.45 -21.05 -31.21
CA PRO A 133 -6.66 -20.08 -30.16
C PRO A 133 -5.31 -19.41 -29.90
N LEU A 134 -5.23 -18.09 -30.12
CA LEU A 134 -4.21 -17.27 -29.48
C LEU A 134 -4.58 -17.26 -27.98
N GLU A 135 -4.19 -18.31 -27.26
CA GLU A 135 -4.30 -18.33 -25.81
C GLU A 135 -3.36 -17.26 -25.29
N ALA A 136 -3.91 -16.32 -24.50
CA ALA A 136 -3.06 -15.50 -23.64
C ALA A 136 -2.17 -16.48 -22.86
N PRO A 137 -0.83 -16.30 -22.84
CA PRO A 137 0.04 -17.24 -22.16
C PRO A 137 -0.48 -17.43 -20.74
N MET A 138 -0.75 -18.68 -20.33
CA MET A 138 -1.33 -19.01 -19.02
C MET A 138 -0.58 -18.33 -17.87
N ALA A 139 0.71 -18.02 -18.07
CA ALA A 139 1.56 -17.23 -17.19
C ALA A 139 0.99 -15.86 -16.79
N PHE A 140 0.11 -15.24 -17.59
CA PHE A 140 -0.48 -13.92 -17.31
C PHE A 140 -1.90 -13.98 -16.75
N GLU A 141 -2.63 -15.08 -16.96
CA GLU A 141 -4.04 -15.17 -16.58
C GLU A 141 -4.26 -15.02 -15.07
N ILE A 142 -3.43 -15.71 -14.27
CA ILE A 142 -3.53 -15.68 -12.81
C ILE A 142 -3.10 -14.30 -12.25
N PRO A 143 -1.93 -13.74 -12.62
CA PRO A 143 -1.56 -12.38 -12.24
C PRO A 143 -2.65 -11.35 -12.56
N GLU A 144 -3.19 -11.34 -13.79
CA GLU A 144 -4.22 -10.38 -14.19
C GLU A 144 -5.50 -10.50 -13.34
N LYS A 145 -5.95 -11.72 -13.04
CA LYS A 145 -7.09 -11.94 -12.16
C LYS A 145 -6.85 -11.40 -10.75
N ILE A 146 -5.65 -11.58 -10.20
CA ILE A 146 -5.34 -11.09 -8.86
C ILE A 146 -5.23 -9.56 -8.87
N LEU A 147 -4.54 -8.96 -9.84
CA LEU A 147 -4.46 -7.50 -10.01
C LEU A 147 -5.85 -6.86 -10.11
N TYR A 148 -6.73 -7.46 -10.90
CA TYR A 148 -8.12 -7.02 -11.00
C TYR A 148 -8.83 -7.07 -9.64
N LYS A 149 -8.69 -8.17 -8.89
CA LYS A 149 -9.30 -8.27 -7.56
C LYS A 149 -8.68 -7.29 -6.55
N VAL A 150 -7.40 -6.94 -6.65
CA VAL A 150 -6.75 -5.90 -5.83
C VAL A 150 -7.36 -4.52 -6.13
N GLU A 151 -7.52 -4.18 -7.40
CA GLU A 151 -8.24 -2.96 -7.83
C GLU A 151 -9.65 -2.93 -7.22
N MET A 152 -10.38 -4.04 -7.33
CA MET A 152 -11.73 -4.16 -6.77
C MET A 152 -11.77 -4.07 -5.24
N LEU A 153 -10.78 -4.63 -4.54
CA LEU A 153 -10.65 -4.52 -3.08
C LEU A 153 -10.56 -3.04 -2.68
N ILE A 154 -9.63 -2.29 -3.28
CA ILE A 154 -9.38 -0.90 -2.89
C ILE A 154 -10.60 -0.04 -3.19
N GLN A 155 -11.15 -0.14 -4.41
CA GLN A 155 -12.34 0.62 -4.80
C GLN A 155 -13.51 0.34 -3.86
N LYS A 156 -13.85 -0.94 -3.67
CA LYS A 156 -14.99 -1.32 -2.80
C LYS A 156 -14.74 -0.86 -1.37
N SER A 157 -13.55 -1.03 -0.82
CA SER A 157 -13.25 -0.60 0.55
C SER A 157 -13.46 0.90 0.79
N PHE A 158 -13.08 1.76 -0.16
CA PHE A 158 -13.37 3.19 -0.06
C PHE A 158 -14.85 3.50 -0.30
N GLU A 159 -15.45 2.93 -1.35
CA GLU A 159 -16.83 3.23 -1.73
C GLU A 159 -17.88 2.74 -0.73
N THR A 160 -17.59 1.67 0.03
CA THR A 160 -18.44 1.20 1.13
C THR A 160 -18.16 1.90 2.45
N GLY A 161 -17.12 2.73 2.53
CA GLY A 161 -16.68 3.35 3.78
C GLY A 161 -16.05 2.38 4.77
N SER A 162 -15.62 1.20 4.32
CA SER A 162 -14.86 0.24 5.12
C SER A 162 -13.47 0.81 5.45
N TRP A 163 -12.85 1.48 4.48
CA TRP A 163 -11.64 2.25 4.67
C TRP A 163 -11.99 3.72 4.89
N ARG A 164 -11.76 4.19 6.11
CA ARG A 164 -12.09 5.54 6.55
C ARG A 164 -10.85 6.40 6.67
N PHE A 165 -11.05 7.68 6.49
CA PHE A 165 -10.00 8.67 6.43
C PHE A 165 -10.45 9.94 7.13
N PHE A 166 -9.67 10.34 8.13
CA PHE A 166 -10.02 11.46 9.01
C PHE A 166 -9.13 12.67 8.76
N HIS A 167 -7.86 12.48 8.41
CA HIS A 167 -6.91 13.57 8.26
C HIS A 167 -5.70 13.20 7.41
N ASN A 168 -5.12 14.17 6.69
CA ASN A 168 -3.97 13.95 5.81
C ASN A 168 -2.74 13.39 6.51
N GLU A 169 -2.57 13.68 7.78
CA GLU A 169 -1.42 13.21 8.57
C GLU A 169 -1.68 11.86 9.24
N ARG A 170 -2.85 11.25 9.04
CA ARG A 170 -3.23 9.97 9.66
C ARG A 170 -3.31 8.86 8.63
N LEU A 171 -2.95 7.66 9.08
CA LEU A 171 -3.17 6.45 8.31
C LEU A 171 -4.68 6.19 8.12
N ILE A 172 -5.02 5.48 7.05
CA ILE A 172 -6.39 5.00 6.81
C ILE A 172 -6.78 4.05 7.93
N GLU A 173 -7.99 4.24 8.46
CA GLU A 173 -8.62 3.26 9.35
C GLU A 173 -9.33 2.22 8.48
N SER A 174 -8.68 1.07 8.31
CA SER A 174 -9.14 0.02 7.40
C SER A 174 -10.15 -0.96 8.00
N SER A 175 -10.22 -1.02 9.32
CA SER A 175 -11.13 -1.89 10.09
C SER A 175 -11.17 -1.46 11.55
N ASP A 176 -12.17 -1.91 12.30
CA ASP A 176 -12.23 -1.71 13.76
C ASP A 176 -11.09 -2.45 14.49
N GLU A 177 -10.48 -3.46 13.85
CA GLU A 177 -9.33 -4.23 14.35
C GLU A 177 -7.98 -3.77 13.73
N ALA A 178 -7.92 -2.62 13.07
CA ALA A 178 -6.75 -2.22 12.26
C ALA A 178 -5.43 -2.24 13.04
N ALA A 179 -5.42 -1.85 14.32
CA ALA A 179 -4.21 -1.90 15.15
C ALA A 179 -3.72 -3.35 15.39
N LYS A 180 -4.65 -4.29 15.60
CA LYS A 180 -4.33 -5.72 15.77
C LYS A 180 -3.89 -6.33 14.44
N GLU A 181 -4.56 -5.99 13.35
CA GLU A 181 -4.17 -6.42 12.00
C GLU A 181 -2.79 -5.90 11.62
N GLN A 182 -2.49 -4.64 11.91
CA GLN A 182 -1.16 -4.04 11.74
C GLN A 182 -0.11 -4.79 12.57
N LYS A 183 -0.39 -5.08 13.84
CA LYS A 183 0.51 -5.89 14.68
C LYS A 183 0.79 -7.26 14.06
N ASN A 184 -0.24 -7.94 13.54
CA ASN A 184 -0.06 -9.23 12.87
C ASN A 184 0.83 -9.10 11.63
N VAL A 185 0.65 -8.05 10.82
CA VAL A 185 1.50 -7.78 9.64
C VAL A 185 2.94 -7.57 10.09
N MET A 186 3.17 -6.78 11.14
CA MET A 186 4.53 -6.54 11.66
C MET A 186 5.17 -7.82 12.20
N THR A 187 4.44 -8.65 12.94
CA THR A 187 4.95 -9.96 13.41
C THR A 187 5.34 -10.86 12.24
N TRP A 188 4.50 -10.90 11.21
CA TRP A 188 4.77 -11.70 10.01
C TRP A 188 6.02 -11.22 9.25
N ILE A 189 6.16 -9.90 9.07
CA ILE A 189 7.35 -9.27 8.48
C ILE A 189 8.59 -9.60 9.32
N SER A 190 8.52 -9.42 10.65
CA SER A 190 9.66 -9.68 11.54
C SER A 190 10.14 -11.12 11.45
N ASN A 191 9.24 -12.10 11.41
CA ASN A 191 9.63 -13.50 11.25
C ASN A 191 10.35 -13.76 9.92
N ILE A 192 9.95 -13.10 8.82
CA ILE A 192 10.64 -13.22 7.53
C ILE A 192 12.02 -12.58 7.59
N ASP A 193 12.10 -11.36 8.11
CA ASP A 193 13.35 -10.60 8.20
C ASP A 193 14.36 -11.27 9.13
N LEU A 194 13.90 -11.82 10.27
CA LEU A 194 14.74 -12.62 11.17
C LEU A 194 15.22 -13.90 10.49
N GLY A 195 14.38 -14.57 9.71
CA GLY A 195 14.78 -15.75 8.98
C GLY A 195 15.82 -15.45 7.90
N LEU A 196 15.67 -14.32 7.19
CA LEU A 196 16.65 -13.83 6.23
C LEU A 196 17.99 -13.49 6.90
N ALA A 197 17.95 -12.78 8.03
CA ALA A 197 19.15 -12.42 8.79
C ALA A 197 19.87 -13.67 9.33
N ALA A 198 19.14 -14.62 9.92
CA ALA A 198 19.68 -15.89 10.40
C ALA A 198 20.35 -16.68 9.28
N ALA A 199 19.72 -16.75 8.10
CA ALA A 199 20.29 -17.43 6.94
C ALA A 199 21.58 -16.75 6.44
N ALA A 200 21.63 -15.42 6.41
CA ALA A 200 22.83 -14.67 6.06
C ALA A 200 24.00 -14.93 7.04
N CYS A 201 23.69 -15.17 8.32
CA CYS A 201 24.65 -15.57 9.34
C CYS A 201 25.00 -17.08 9.33
N GLY A 202 24.41 -17.87 8.44
CA GLY A 202 24.62 -19.32 8.36
C GLY A 202 23.84 -20.15 9.37
N ASP A 203 22.93 -19.55 10.15
CA ASP A 203 22.03 -20.27 11.06
C ASP A 203 20.76 -20.75 10.34
N GLY A 204 20.92 -21.84 9.59
CA GLY A 204 19.82 -22.43 8.81
C GLY A 204 18.67 -22.98 9.66
N GLU A 205 18.93 -23.40 10.90
CA GLU A 205 17.89 -23.93 11.79
C GLU A 205 16.97 -22.81 12.27
N LEU A 206 17.56 -21.70 12.75
CA LEU A 206 16.79 -20.53 13.14
C LEU A 206 16.04 -19.93 11.93
N ALA A 207 16.70 -19.84 10.78
CA ALA A 207 16.06 -19.36 9.55
C ALA A 207 14.79 -20.16 9.20
N PHE A 208 14.91 -21.49 9.19
CA PHE A 208 13.79 -22.39 8.89
C PHE A 208 12.66 -22.25 9.92
N ARG A 209 13.00 -22.17 11.22
CA ARG A 209 12.03 -21.99 12.29
C ARG A 209 11.23 -20.69 12.11
N GLN A 210 11.92 -19.57 11.89
CA GLN A 210 11.29 -18.26 11.71
C GLN A 210 10.39 -18.21 10.46
N TRP A 211 10.82 -18.80 9.34
CA TRP A 211 9.97 -18.86 8.15
C TRP A 211 8.73 -19.75 8.33
N ASN A 212 8.80 -20.81 9.14
CA ASN A 212 7.62 -21.61 9.49
C ASN A 212 6.65 -20.83 10.39
N ASP A 213 7.17 -20.08 11.36
CA ASP A 213 6.37 -19.20 12.20
C ASP A 213 5.72 -18.07 11.37
N ALA A 214 6.41 -17.58 10.33
CA ALA A 214 5.82 -16.67 9.33
C ALA A 214 4.69 -17.34 8.54
N CYS A 215 4.87 -18.58 8.07
CA CYS A 215 3.81 -19.31 7.38
C CYS A 215 2.55 -19.43 8.26
N GLU A 216 2.68 -19.85 9.51
CA GLU A 216 1.53 -20.02 10.41
C GLU A 216 0.88 -18.68 10.81
N SER A 217 1.67 -17.61 10.98
CA SER A 217 1.15 -16.28 11.30
C SER A 217 0.50 -15.56 10.11
N ALA A 218 0.56 -16.11 8.89
CA ALA A 218 -0.14 -15.56 7.72
C ALA A 218 -1.67 -15.72 7.81
N LYS A 219 -2.16 -16.75 8.50
CA LYS A 219 -3.61 -17.04 8.60
C LYS A 219 -4.47 -15.86 9.12
N PRO A 220 -4.13 -15.20 10.25
CA PRO A 220 -4.88 -14.03 10.70
C PRO A 220 -4.84 -12.85 9.71
N LEU A 221 -3.81 -12.73 8.87
CA LEU A 221 -3.73 -11.68 7.84
C LEU A 221 -4.80 -11.87 6.76
N LEU A 222 -5.07 -13.12 6.37
CA LEU A 222 -6.08 -13.44 5.36
C LEU A 222 -7.52 -13.12 5.78
N LEU A 223 -7.73 -12.95 7.09
CA LEU A 223 -9.02 -12.57 7.67
C LEU A 223 -9.14 -11.06 7.89
N GLY A 224 -8.04 -10.31 7.75
CA GLY A 224 -8.00 -8.88 8.00
C GLY A 224 -8.46 -8.03 6.81
N GLN A 225 -8.59 -6.73 7.05
CA GLN A 225 -8.89 -5.73 6.01
C GLN A 225 -7.89 -4.58 5.96
N TYR A 226 -6.86 -4.59 6.82
CA TYR A 226 -5.79 -3.62 6.82
C TYR A 226 -5.15 -3.46 5.44
N HIS A 227 -5.12 -2.23 4.95
CA HIS A 227 -4.66 -1.89 3.61
C HIS A 227 -3.22 -2.33 3.33
N GLY A 228 -2.39 -2.43 4.37
CA GLY A 228 -1.00 -2.89 4.24
C GLY A 228 -0.84 -4.39 4.05
N ILE A 229 -1.88 -5.23 4.26
CA ILE A 229 -1.73 -6.70 4.21
C ILE A 229 -1.24 -7.16 2.83
N VAL A 230 -1.96 -6.77 1.77
CA VAL A 230 -1.67 -7.22 0.40
C VAL A 230 -0.26 -6.83 -0.08
N PRO A 231 0.12 -5.54 -0.06
CA PRO A 231 1.44 -5.14 -0.55
C PRO A 231 2.57 -5.74 0.28
N ASN A 232 2.46 -5.76 1.61
CA ASN A 232 3.53 -6.33 2.45
C ASN A 232 3.67 -7.84 2.26
N MET A 233 2.56 -8.58 2.09
CA MET A 233 2.63 -10.03 1.86
C MET A 233 3.34 -10.38 0.56
N ILE A 234 2.98 -9.71 -0.54
CA ILE A 234 3.63 -9.96 -1.83
C ILE A 234 5.10 -9.52 -1.79
N TRP A 235 5.37 -8.37 -1.17
CA TRP A 235 6.73 -7.85 -1.04
C TRP A 235 7.66 -8.80 -0.29
N LYS A 236 7.28 -9.29 0.89
CA LYS A 236 8.18 -10.17 1.65
C LYS A 236 8.39 -11.55 1.01
N ILE A 237 7.44 -12.02 0.21
CA ILE A 237 7.63 -13.21 -0.64
C ILE A 237 8.67 -12.91 -1.74
N SER A 238 8.60 -11.73 -2.34
CA SER A 238 9.59 -11.22 -3.30
C SER A 238 10.98 -11.10 -2.65
N ASP A 239 11.08 -10.53 -1.44
CA ASP A 239 12.34 -10.43 -0.67
C ASP A 239 12.99 -11.81 -0.47
N LEU A 240 12.21 -12.83 -0.06
CA LEU A 240 12.69 -14.20 0.09
C LEU A 240 13.24 -14.78 -1.23
N HIS A 241 12.55 -14.52 -2.34
CA HIS A 241 13.00 -14.97 -3.66
C HIS A 241 14.31 -14.29 -4.06
N GLN A 242 14.38 -12.96 -3.93
CA GLN A 242 15.55 -12.16 -4.29
C GLN A 242 16.78 -12.50 -3.44
N ALA A 243 16.58 -12.88 -2.18
CA ALA A 243 17.64 -13.37 -1.29
C ALA A 243 18.12 -14.80 -1.63
N GLY A 244 17.59 -15.43 -2.70
CA GLY A 244 17.99 -16.76 -3.17
C GLY A 244 17.16 -17.90 -2.61
N PHE A 245 16.16 -17.64 -1.74
CA PHE A 245 15.33 -18.66 -1.10
C PHE A 245 14.05 -18.96 -1.88
N SER A 246 14.16 -19.10 -3.21
CA SER A 246 13.04 -19.30 -4.13
C SER A 246 12.12 -20.48 -3.77
N GLN A 247 12.70 -21.59 -3.28
CA GLN A 247 11.92 -22.75 -2.84
C GLN A 247 11.05 -22.41 -1.63
N LYS A 248 11.57 -21.66 -0.65
CA LYS A 248 10.82 -21.28 0.54
C LYS A 248 9.76 -20.22 0.23
N ALA A 249 10.07 -19.26 -0.65
CA ALA A 249 9.09 -18.31 -1.16
C ALA A 249 7.90 -19.03 -1.82
N ARG A 250 8.17 -20.07 -2.64
CA ARG A 250 7.13 -20.90 -3.26
C ARG A 250 6.32 -21.70 -2.24
N GLU A 251 6.97 -22.28 -1.24
CA GLU A 251 6.29 -22.97 -0.13
C GLU A 251 5.34 -22.03 0.61
N MET A 252 5.78 -20.80 0.88
CA MET A 252 4.98 -19.77 1.53
C MET A 252 3.76 -19.38 0.67
N MET A 253 3.94 -19.18 -0.64
CA MET A 253 2.85 -18.93 -1.58
C MET A 253 1.82 -20.07 -1.56
N ASN A 254 2.27 -21.32 -1.61
CA ASN A 254 1.41 -22.50 -1.53
C ASN A 254 0.60 -22.54 -0.23
N ARG A 255 1.25 -22.28 0.90
CA ARG A 255 0.61 -22.30 2.23
C ARG A 255 -0.42 -21.19 2.38
N ILE A 256 -0.08 -19.98 1.94
CA ILE A 256 -1.00 -18.84 1.93
C ILE A 256 -2.22 -19.13 1.05
N ALA A 257 -2.01 -19.70 -0.14
CA ALA A 257 -3.10 -20.09 -1.03
C ALA A 257 -3.98 -21.19 -0.43
N GLU A 258 -3.38 -22.18 0.25
CA GLU A 258 -4.10 -23.22 0.99
C GLU A 258 -4.99 -22.64 2.08
N PHE A 259 -4.45 -21.79 2.95
CA PHE A 259 -5.24 -21.11 3.99
C PHE A 259 -6.35 -20.26 3.40
N SER A 260 -6.06 -19.53 2.34
CA SER A 260 -7.03 -18.71 1.62
C SER A 260 -8.20 -19.54 1.05
N ARG A 261 -7.94 -20.76 0.55
CA ARG A 261 -8.98 -21.70 0.10
C ARG A 261 -9.83 -22.25 1.26
N GLN A 262 -9.25 -22.39 2.45
CA GLN A 262 -9.96 -22.81 3.67
C GLN A 262 -10.79 -21.66 4.29
N CYS A 263 -10.45 -20.40 3.99
CA CYS A 263 -11.22 -19.25 4.43
C CYS A 263 -12.55 -19.11 3.65
N HIS A 264 -13.64 -18.86 4.38
CA HIS A 264 -14.94 -18.53 3.79
C HIS A 264 -14.86 -17.22 2.98
N SER A 265 -15.70 -17.09 1.94
CA SER A 265 -15.68 -15.96 0.97
C SER A 265 -16.10 -14.60 1.55
N ARG A 266 -16.23 -14.46 2.87
CA ARG A 266 -16.63 -13.21 3.53
C ARG A 266 -15.48 -12.20 3.59
N TYR A 267 -14.23 -12.66 3.42
CA TYR A 267 -13.03 -11.83 3.57
C TYR A 267 -12.45 -11.52 2.18
N PRO A 268 -12.52 -10.26 1.70
CA PRO A 268 -12.03 -9.91 0.37
C PRO A 268 -10.54 -10.23 0.15
N VAL A 269 -9.71 -10.08 1.21
CA VAL A 269 -8.28 -10.35 1.16
C VAL A 269 -7.99 -11.84 0.94
N SER A 270 -8.72 -12.76 1.60
CA SER A 270 -8.52 -14.19 1.37
C SER A 270 -8.77 -14.54 -0.09
N GLU A 271 -9.81 -13.99 -0.73
CA GLU A 271 -10.14 -14.25 -2.14
C GLU A 271 -9.02 -13.86 -3.12
N LEU A 272 -8.17 -12.89 -2.77
CA LEU A 272 -7.00 -12.50 -3.58
C LEU A 272 -5.97 -13.62 -3.67
N PHE A 273 -5.72 -14.28 -2.55
CA PHE A 273 -4.60 -15.19 -2.40
C PHE A 273 -4.92 -16.64 -2.79
N ARG A 274 -6.16 -16.96 -3.19
CA ARG A 274 -6.59 -18.34 -3.50
C ARG A 274 -5.81 -19.01 -4.62
N GLN A 275 -5.27 -18.21 -5.54
CA GLN A 275 -4.50 -18.63 -6.71
C GLN A 275 -3.07 -18.09 -6.66
N LEU A 276 -2.59 -17.65 -5.49
CA LEU A 276 -1.25 -17.10 -5.35
C LEU A 276 -0.18 -18.10 -5.79
N ASP A 277 -0.41 -19.39 -5.51
CA ASP A 277 0.45 -20.51 -5.90
C ASP A 277 0.57 -20.73 -7.42
N GLY A 278 -0.31 -20.11 -8.22
CA GLY A 278 -0.24 -20.13 -9.68
C GLY A 278 0.62 -19.03 -10.29
N ILE A 279 1.15 -18.09 -9.50
CA ILE A 279 2.06 -17.06 -10.01
C ILE A 279 3.46 -17.65 -10.18
N ASP A 280 4.09 -17.39 -11.33
CA ASP A 280 5.49 -17.72 -11.53
C ASP A 280 6.37 -16.92 -10.55
N ILE A 281 7.14 -17.63 -9.72
CA ILE A 281 8.02 -17.01 -8.73
C ILE A 281 9.03 -16.06 -9.38
N HIS A 282 9.48 -16.33 -10.61
CA HIS A 282 10.40 -15.44 -11.32
C HIS A 282 9.73 -14.15 -11.80
N GLY A 283 8.40 -14.15 -11.94
CA GLY A 283 7.60 -12.97 -12.26
C GLY A 283 7.12 -12.19 -11.04
N ILE A 284 7.44 -12.62 -9.81
CA ILE A 284 6.85 -12.05 -8.58
C ILE A 284 7.21 -10.56 -8.40
N GLY A 285 8.44 -10.15 -8.76
CA GLY A 285 8.86 -8.74 -8.65
C GLY A 285 8.11 -7.80 -9.60
N GLY A 286 7.84 -8.24 -10.83
CA GLY A 286 7.01 -7.47 -11.76
C GLY A 286 5.54 -7.44 -11.33
N PHE A 287 5.05 -8.52 -10.71
CA PHE A 287 3.70 -8.58 -10.15
C PHE A 287 3.52 -7.65 -8.94
N GLU A 288 4.51 -7.61 -8.07
CA GLU A 288 4.61 -6.68 -6.94
C GLU A 288 4.54 -5.21 -7.38
N ASP A 289 5.34 -4.81 -8.36
CA ASP A 289 5.34 -3.45 -8.91
C ASP A 289 3.93 -3.03 -9.35
N ARG A 290 3.22 -3.92 -10.05
CA ARG A 290 1.85 -3.66 -10.52
C ARG A 290 0.86 -3.52 -9.38
N ILE A 291 1.00 -4.30 -8.30
CA ILE A 291 0.15 -4.14 -7.11
C ILE A 291 0.37 -2.75 -6.52
N LEU A 292 1.62 -2.32 -6.32
CA LEU A 292 1.89 -1.00 -5.75
C LEU A 292 1.42 0.14 -6.66
N GLU A 293 1.57 0.03 -7.98
CA GLU A 293 1.01 1.00 -8.93
C GLU A 293 -0.50 1.15 -8.77
N ILE A 294 -1.23 0.04 -8.60
CA ILE A 294 -2.69 0.04 -8.34
C ILE A 294 -2.99 0.75 -7.02
N PHE A 295 -2.27 0.44 -5.94
CA PHE A 295 -2.44 1.12 -4.64
C PHE A 295 -2.16 2.62 -4.75
N GLN A 296 -1.04 3.03 -5.35
CA GLN A 296 -0.67 4.42 -5.53
C GLN A 296 -1.71 5.20 -6.35
N MET A 297 -2.17 4.61 -7.46
CA MET A 297 -3.17 5.23 -8.34
C MET A 297 -4.49 5.46 -7.58
N TRP A 298 -5.00 4.44 -6.90
CA TRP A 298 -6.28 4.55 -6.20
C TRP A 298 -6.19 5.41 -4.93
N PHE A 299 -5.08 5.37 -4.20
CA PHE A 299 -4.89 6.24 -3.03
C PHE A 299 -4.80 7.69 -3.46
N LEU A 300 -4.07 7.98 -4.55
CA LEU A 300 -4.07 9.32 -5.16
C LEU A 300 -5.48 9.74 -5.59
N PHE A 301 -6.25 8.84 -6.19
CA PHE A 301 -7.62 9.12 -6.61
C PHE A 301 -8.54 9.48 -5.44
N TYR A 302 -8.56 8.68 -4.37
CA TYR A 302 -9.48 8.86 -3.24
C TYR A 302 -9.00 9.91 -2.23
N LEU A 303 -7.70 9.94 -1.95
CA LEU A 303 -7.13 10.71 -0.82
C LEU A 303 -6.40 11.97 -1.26
N GLY A 304 -5.96 12.03 -2.52
CA GLY A 304 -5.12 13.12 -3.03
C GLY A 304 -3.62 12.90 -2.80
N ASP A 305 -2.82 13.74 -3.42
CA ASP A 305 -1.35 13.71 -3.42
C ASP A 305 -0.74 14.10 -2.08
N ARG A 306 -1.44 14.94 -1.31
CA ARG A 306 -0.99 15.44 -0.01
C ARG A 306 -1.35 14.54 1.16
N CYS A 307 -2.10 13.46 0.92
CA CYS A 307 -2.39 12.47 1.96
C CYS A 307 -1.13 11.66 2.29
N TYR A 308 -0.86 11.46 3.59
CA TYR A 308 0.26 10.67 4.07
C TYR A 308 0.21 9.22 3.56
N ASN A 309 -0.96 8.59 3.47
CA ASN A 309 -1.08 7.23 2.92
C ASN A 309 -0.67 7.16 1.44
N THR A 310 -1.09 8.14 0.63
CA THR A 310 -0.65 8.24 -0.77
C THR A 310 0.86 8.39 -0.86
N PHE A 311 1.43 9.21 0.04
CA PHE A 311 2.87 9.39 0.14
C PHE A 311 3.58 8.09 0.53
N VAL A 312 3.13 7.39 1.56
CA VAL A 312 3.72 6.10 2.01
C VAL A 312 3.70 5.07 0.88
N MET A 313 2.58 4.89 0.17
CA MET A 313 2.52 3.96 -0.96
C MET A 313 3.49 4.31 -2.10
N ARG A 314 3.75 5.61 -2.34
CA ARG A 314 4.78 6.06 -3.30
C ARG A 314 6.18 5.75 -2.80
N MET A 315 6.44 6.00 -1.51
CA MET A 315 7.72 5.71 -0.88
C MET A 315 8.03 4.21 -0.86
N ASP A 316 7.04 3.36 -0.61
CA ASP A 316 7.20 1.91 -0.67
C ASP A 316 7.56 1.44 -2.09
N GLY A 317 6.88 1.99 -3.11
CA GLY A 317 7.23 1.69 -4.51
C GLY A 317 8.63 2.19 -4.89
N ALA A 318 9.02 3.38 -4.44
CA ALA A 318 10.35 3.91 -4.69
C ALA A 318 11.44 3.11 -3.96
N ARG A 319 11.17 2.67 -2.71
CA ARG A 319 12.05 1.79 -1.94
C ARG A 319 12.36 0.51 -2.71
N GLN A 320 11.33 -0.15 -3.22
CA GLN A 320 11.49 -1.44 -3.90
C GLN A 320 12.30 -1.29 -5.18
N LYS A 321 11.98 -0.29 -6.01
CA LYS A 321 12.76 0.02 -7.22
C LYS A 321 14.21 0.31 -6.87
N ALA A 322 14.47 1.16 -5.88
CA ALA A 322 15.83 1.53 -5.51
C ALA A 322 16.69 0.38 -4.97
N LEU A 323 16.07 -0.58 -4.27
CA LEU A 323 16.75 -1.77 -3.71
C LEU A 323 17.01 -2.83 -4.78
N ARG A 324 16.12 -2.96 -5.77
CA ARG A 324 16.28 -3.91 -6.88
C ARG A 324 17.21 -3.39 -7.97
N ASP A 325 17.09 -2.11 -8.29
CA ASP A 325 17.74 -1.43 -9.41
C ASP A 325 18.79 -0.44 -8.86
N ASP A 326 19.97 -0.97 -8.54
CA ASP A 326 21.08 -0.22 -7.90
C ASP A 326 21.63 0.93 -8.75
N TRP A 327 21.38 0.89 -10.06
CA TRP A 327 21.77 1.89 -11.05
C TRP A 327 20.84 3.11 -11.11
N GLU A 328 19.63 3.04 -10.54
CA GLU A 328 18.71 4.18 -10.53
C GLU A 328 19.18 5.27 -9.55
N ASP A 329 19.14 6.54 -9.96
CA ASP A 329 19.47 7.67 -9.09
C ASP A 329 18.41 7.83 -7.99
N ILE A 330 18.83 7.75 -6.73
CA ILE A 330 17.98 7.90 -5.56
C ILE A 330 17.24 9.24 -5.57
N ASN A 331 17.88 10.31 -6.08
CA ASN A 331 17.26 11.63 -6.16
C ASN A 331 16.20 11.72 -7.26
N ALA A 332 16.24 10.85 -8.26
CA ALA A 332 15.20 10.76 -9.29
C ALA A 332 13.99 9.93 -8.82
N LEU A 333 14.21 8.99 -7.88
CA LEU A 333 13.17 8.12 -7.35
C LEU A 333 12.38 8.73 -6.19
N LEU A 334 13.08 9.48 -5.32
CA LEU A 334 12.50 10.03 -4.11
C LEU A 334 12.03 11.48 -4.32
N PRO A 335 10.94 11.90 -3.65
CA PRO A 335 10.52 13.30 -3.68
C PRO A 335 11.63 14.25 -3.21
N ASP A 336 11.64 15.46 -3.77
CA ASP A 336 12.61 16.48 -3.39
C ASP A 336 12.42 16.90 -1.93
N LEU A 337 13.49 16.80 -1.14
CA LEU A 337 13.44 17.06 0.29
C LEU A 337 13.17 18.55 0.58
N SER A 338 13.69 19.46 -0.24
CA SER A 338 13.52 20.91 -0.05
C SER A 338 12.08 21.35 -0.32
N GLU A 339 11.44 20.74 -1.32
CA GLU A 339 10.02 20.94 -1.60
C GLU A 339 9.15 20.43 -0.44
N LEU A 340 9.45 19.23 0.09
CA LEU A 340 8.73 18.69 1.24
C LEU A 340 8.92 19.53 2.50
N ASP A 341 10.13 20.01 2.76
CA ASP A 341 10.44 20.89 3.90
C ASP A 341 9.68 22.21 3.78
N SER A 342 9.59 22.78 2.57
CA SER A 342 8.82 23.99 2.30
C SER A 342 7.32 23.77 2.52
N LEU A 343 6.80 22.63 2.09
CA LEU A 343 5.37 22.35 2.10
C LEU A 343 4.85 21.91 3.48
N TYR A 344 5.61 21.08 4.20
CA TYR A 344 5.17 20.41 5.43
C TYR A 344 6.02 20.78 6.66
N GLY A 345 7.20 21.35 6.46
CA GLY A 345 8.18 21.58 7.52
C GLY A 345 9.10 20.38 7.76
N PRO A 346 10.34 20.62 8.22
CA PRO A 346 11.38 19.57 8.31
C PRO A 346 11.13 18.51 9.39
N THR A 347 10.21 18.76 10.33
CA THR A 347 9.81 17.83 11.40
C THR A 347 8.54 17.04 11.05
N ASN A 348 7.98 17.22 9.84
CA ASN A 348 6.89 16.39 9.35
C ASN A 348 7.40 14.99 9.01
N CYS A 349 6.52 13.98 9.09
CA CYS A 349 6.87 12.59 8.80
C CYS A 349 7.36 12.39 7.37
N ARG A 350 6.81 13.12 6.38
CA ARG A 350 7.17 12.96 4.96
C ARG A 350 8.67 13.22 4.69
N PRO A 351 9.23 14.41 4.99
CA PRO A 351 10.66 14.64 4.78
C PRO A 351 11.54 13.69 5.60
N MET A 352 11.13 13.32 6.82
CA MET A 352 11.87 12.34 7.63
C MET A 352 11.82 10.92 7.03
N ASP A 353 10.70 10.51 6.43
CA ASP A 353 10.56 9.24 5.72
C ASP A 353 11.43 9.18 4.46
N VAL A 354 11.61 10.31 3.76
CA VAL A 354 12.59 10.43 2.66
C VAL A 354 14.00 10.19 3.17
N LEU A 355 14.42 10.92 4.21
CA LEU A 355 15.75 10.74 4.81
C LEU A 355 15.96 9.31 5.30
N ARG A 356 15.00 8.74 6.01
CA ARG A 356 15.04 7.35 6.46
C ARG A 356 15.16 6.38 5.29
N LEU A 357 14.42 6.59 4.21
CA LEU A 357 14.51 5.73 3.03
C LEU A 357 15.88 5.84 2.35
N ARG A 358 16.43 7.05 2.26
CA ARG A 358 17.79 7.27 1.74
C ARG A 358 18.80 6.46 2.54
N LEU A 359 18.73 6.48 3.87
CA LEU A 359 19.62 5.67 4.72
C LEU A 359 19.55 4.18 4.36
N GLU A 360 18.34 3.63 4.21
CA GLU A 360 18.14 2.22 3.85
C GLU A 360 18.75 1.88 2.48
N ILE A 361 18.50 2.71 1.46
CA ILE A 361 19.02 2.49 0.11
C ILE A 361 20.54 2.66 0.05
N LEU A 362 21.06 3.73 0.67
CA LEU A 362 22.51 4.00 0.72
C LEU A 362 23.26 2.89 1.46
N HIS A 363 22.66 2.32 2.51
CA HIS A 363 23.19 1.15 3.19
C HIS A 363 23.26 -0.06 2.27
N ALA A 364 22.17 -0.38 1.55
CA ALA A 364 22.17 -1.47 0.57
C ALA A 364 23.23 -1.27 -0.53
N ARG A 365 23.49 -0.01 -0.91
CA ARG A 365 24.50 0.38 -1.92
C ARG A 365 25.91 0.64 -1.34
N LYS A 366 26.13 0.39 -0.04
CA LYS A 366 27.43 0.58 0.64
C LYS A 366 28.02 1.99 0.51
N GLN A 367 27.17 3.02 0.48
CA GLN A 367 27.59 4.43 0.35
C GLN A 367 27.80 5.10 1.72
N HIS A 368 28.73 4.58 2.51
CA HIS A 368 28.88 4.87 3.94
C HIS A 368 29.04 6.37 4.29
N HIS A 369 29.81 7.14 3.53
CA HIS A 369 29.95 8.58 3.79
C HIS A 369 28.62 9.34 3.67
N GLN A 370 27.80 9.02 2.68
CA GLN A 370 26.50 9.68 2.50
C GLN A 370 25.51 9.27 3.59
N ILE A 371 25.57 8.02 4.07
CA ILE A 371 24.75 7.55 5.20
C ILE A 371 24.97 8.44 6.43
N ILE A 372 26.23 8.77 6.76
CA ILE A 372 26.54 9.62 7.91
C ILE A 372 25.89 11.01 7.73
N THR A 373 26.07 11.63 6.57
CA THR A 373 25.47 12.95 6.27
C THR A 373 23.94 12.96 6.39
N GLU A 374 23.27 11.96 5.81
CA GLU A 374 21.80 11.85 5.86
C GLU A 374 21.30 11.54 7.28
N ALA A 375 22.05 10.76 8.06
CA ALA A 375 21.70 10.42 9.43
C ALA A 375 21.86 11.64 10.37
N GLU A 376 22.95 12.40 10.21
CA GLU A 376 23.16 13.67 10.91
C GLU A 376 22.10 14.72 10.57
N ALA A 377 21.54 14.70 9.36
CA ALA A 377 20.40 15.53 8.99
C ALA A 377 19.08 15.07 9.63
N LEU A 378 18.88 13.75 9.78
CA LEU A 378 17.65 13.17 10.34
C LEU A 378 17.56 13.33 11.87
N ILE A 379 18.66 13.17 12.59
CA ILE A 379 18.69 13.23 14.07
C ILE A 379 18.07 14.52 14.64
N PRO A 380 18.47 15.74 14.24
CA PRO A 380 17.89 16.96 14.81
C PRO A 380 16.42 17.13 14.44
N ARG A 381 16.00 16.69 13.24
CA ARG A 381 14.59 16.73 12.79
C ARG A 381 13.71 15.82 13.64
N ALA A 382 14.15 14.58 13.85
CA ALA A 382 13.46 13.61 14.69
C ALA A 382 13.46 14.02 16.16
N SER A 383 14.57 14.55 16.66
CA SER A 383 14.69 15.04 18.05
C SER A 383 13.74 16.20 18.35
N ALA A 384 13.50 17.09 17.36
CA ALA A 384 12.58 18.21 17.50
C ALA A 384 11.08 17.80 17.52
N LYS A 385 10.76 16.54 17.17
CA LYS A 385 9.39 16.04 17.17
C LYS A 385 8.99 15.58 18.57
N THR A 386 8.11 16.33 19.24
CA THR A 386 7.73 16.07 20.64
C THR A 386 6.35 15.45 20.84
N TYR A 387 5.49 15.47 19.83
CA TYR A 387 4.07 15.08 19.95
C TYR A 387 3.78 13.62 19.57
N ASP A 388 4.76 12.89 19.04
CA ASP A 388 4.64 11.48 18.68
C ASP A 388 5.93 10.74 19.06
N PRO A 389 6.01 10.24 20.29
CA PRO A 389 7.19 9.52 20.78
C PRO A 389 7.51 8.29 19.94
N TRP A 390 6.50 7.59 19.42
CA TRP A 390 6.70 6.39 18.61
C TRP A 390 7.49 6.74 17.33
N GLN A 391 7.03 7.76 16.59
CA GLN A 391 7.72 8.20 15.36
C GLN A 391 9.10 8.78 15.65
N GLN A 392 9.23 9.54 16.74
CA GLN A 392 10.53 10.06 17.18
C GLN A 392 11.54 8.93 17.41
N HIS A 393 11.19 7.91 18.20
CA HIS A 393 12.07 6.78 18.46
C HIS A 393 12.36 6.02 17.16
N TYR A 394 11.35 5.77 16.33
CA TYR A 394 11.53 5.08 15.05
C TYR A 394 12.59 5.73 14.17
N PHE A 395 12.50 7.05 13.93
CA PHE A 395 13.46 7.76 13.10
C PHE A 395 14.85 7.85 13.74
N LEU A 396 14.94 8.07 15.06
CA LEU A 396 16.23 8.12 15.75
C LEU A 396 16.93 6.76 15.74
N ILE A 397 16.21 5.67 16.02
CA ILE A 397 16.76 4.31 15.95
C ILE A 397 17.32 4.04 14.56
N LYS A 398 16.57 4.36 13.49
CA LYS A 398 17.04 4.19 12.11
C LYS A 398 18.28 5.03 11.80
N ALA A 399 18.30 6.30 12.20
CA ALA A 399 19.46 7.17 11.99
C ALA A 399 20.71 6.63 12.70
N PHE A 400 20.60 6.29 13.99
CA PHE A 400 21.73 5.78 14.77
C PHE A 400 22.20 4.40 14.31
N TYR A 401 21.27 3.51 13.94
CA TYR A 401 21.59 2.19 13.42
C TYR A 401 22.41 2.27 12.12
N TYR A 402 21.91 2.97 11.10
CA TYR A 402 22.61 3.05 9.81
C TYR A 402 23.91 3.86 9.90
N GLY A 403 23.95 4.94 10.68
CA GLY A 403 25.20 5.68 10.89
C GLY A 403 26.24 4.88 11.68
N GLY A 404 25.82 4.06 12.65
CA GLY A 404 26.70 3.13 13.36
C GLY A 404 27.37 2.13 12.40
N HIS A 405 26.59 1.53 11.51
CA HIS A 405 27.11 0.66 10.43
C HIS A 405 28.07 1.38 9.51
N ALA A 406 27.73 2.57 9.05
CA ALA A 406 28.60 3.36 8.19
C ALA A 406 29.94 3.70 8.88
N HIS A 407 29.93 4.05 10.17
CA HIS A 407 31.14 4.29 10.93
C HIS A 407 32.00 3.02 11.10
N LEU A 408 31.35 1.87 11.34
CA LEU A 408 32.05 0.60 11.48
C LEU A 408 32.78 0.21 10.20
N GLU A 409 32.10 0.27 9.05
CA GLU A 409 32.66 -0.04 7.74
C GLU A 409 33.79 0.93 7.32
N LEU A 410 33.74 2.17 7.80
CA LEU A 410 34.83 3.15 7.63
C LEU A 410 35.98 3.00 8.64
N GLY A 411 35.94 1.97 9.50
CA GLY A 411 36.97 1.69 10.51
C GLY A 411 36.93 2.61 11.73
N ASN A 412 35.91 3.45 11.89
CA ASN A 412 35.75 4.34 13.04
C ASN A 412 34.96 3.64 14.16
N GLN A 413 35.64 2.74 14.86
CA GLN A 413 35.06 1.87 15.88
C GLN A 413 34.47 2.61 17.09
N GLU A 414 35.11 3.71 17.52
CA GLU A 414 34.63 4.50 18.65
C GLU A 414 33.29 5.17 18.33
N SER A 415 33.18 5.75 17.12
CA SER A 415 31.92 6.34 16.66
C SER A 415 30.86 5.26 16.44
N ALA A 416 31.21 4.14 15.82
CA ALA A 416 30.27 3.01 15.65
C ALA A 416 29.70 2.55 17.00
N ARG A 417 30.57 2.37 18.02
CA ARG A 417 30.16 2.00 19.39
C ARG A 417 29.23 3.05 20.00
N HIS A 418 29.55 4.33 19.85
CA HIS A 418 28.70 5.42 20.35
C HIS A 418 27.31 5.36 19.71
N TRP A 419 27.24 5.27 18.38
CA TRP A 419 26.00 5.29 17.62
C TRP A 419 25.12 4.07 17.92
N TYR A 420 25.68 2.86 17.91
CA TYR A 420 24.95 1.65 18.30
C TYR A 420 24.47 1.70 19.76
N GLY A 421 25.30 2.21 20.68
CA GLY A 421 24.90 2.39 22.08
C GLY A 421 23.67 3.31 22.23
N ARG A 422 23.59 4.37 21.41
CA ARG A 422 22.41 5.26 21.35
C ARG A 422 21.19 4.55 20.78
N ALA A 423 21.34 3.83 19.68
CA ALA A 423 20.25 3.08 19.06
C ALA A 423 19.68 2.00 20.00
N LEU A 424 20.53 1.19 20.63
CA LEU A 424 20.11 0.14 21.57
C LEU A 424 19.37 0.72 22.78
N LYS A 425 19.84 1.85 23.32
CA LYS A 425 19.13 2.55 24.39
C LYS A 425 17.72 2.95 23.95
N LEU A 426 17.59 3.53 22.76
CA LEU A 426 16.30 3.94 22.22
C LEU A 426 15.38 2.74 21.94
N ILE A 427 15.90 1.59 21.49
CA ILE A 427 15.11 0.36 21.33
C ILE A 427 14.58 -0.10 22.70
N ASN A 428 15.43 -0.17 23.72
CA ASN A 428 15.01 -0.56 25.07
C ASN A 428 13.97 0.40 25.66
N ASP A 429 14.11 1.70 25.39
CA ASP A 429 13.12 2.71 25.79
C ASP A 429 11.81 2.52 25.00
N PHE A 430 11.88 2.21 23.71
CA PHE A 430 10.72 1.99 22.83
C PHE A 430 9.92 0.72 23.18
N GLU A 431 10.60 -0.39 23.49
CA GLU A 431 9.96 -1.66 23.86
C GLU A 431 9.10 -1.57 25.12
N GLN A 432 9.36 -0.59 25.99
CA GLN A 432 8.50 -0.31 27.14
C GLN A 432 7.10 0.17 26.71
N PHE A 433 6.97 0.73 25.52
CA PHE A 433 5.73 1.30 24.98
C PHE A 433 5.13 0.48 23.83
N ASP A 434 5.95 -0.24 23.06
CA ASP A 434 5.52 -1.02 21.89
C ASP A 434 6.18 -2.41 21.85
N GLN A 435 5.35 -3.45 22.00
CA GLN A 435 5.76 -4.86 22.01
C GLN A 435 5.76 -5.49 20.60
N SER A 436 5.97 -4.70 19.56
CA SER A 436 5.92 -5.15 18.16
C SER A 436 7.16 -5.94 17.73
N ASN A 437 8.22 -6.00 18.55
CA ASN A 437 9.54 -6.56 18.20
C ASN A 437 10.07 -6.03 16.85
N GLN A 438 9.66 -4.82 16.46
CA GLN A 438 9.93 -4.26 15.13
C GLN A 438 11.43 -4.05 14.87
N PHE A 439 12.23 -3.86 15.92
CA PHE A 439 13.66 -3.60 15.82
C PHE A 439 14.53 -4.78 16.22
N LEU A 440 13.96 -5.97 16.41
CA LEU A 440 14.70 -7.13 16.92
C LEU A 440 15.88 -7.51 16.02
N VAL A 441 15.70 -7.47 14.70
CA VAL A 441 16.79 -7.74 13.73
C VAL A 441 17.94 -6.74 13.92
N GLN A 442 17.63 -5.44 13.99
CA GLN A 442 18.63 -4.39 14.17
C GLN A 442 19.31 -4.50 15.54
N GLN A 443 18.56 -4.88 16.58
CA GLN A 443 19.10 -5.07 17.92
C GLN A 443 20.15 -6.19 17.94
N LEU A 444 19.83 -7.35 17.37
CA LEU A 444 20.74 -8.50 17.29
C LEU A 444 22.01 -8.16 16.49
N ASP A 445 21.84 -7.54 15.34
CA ASP A 445 22.92 -7.12 14.45
C ASP A 445 23.87 -6.10 15.13
N MET A 446 23.31 -5.10 15.83
CA MET A 446 24.12 -4.16 16.62
C MET A 446 24.86 -4.83 17.79
N GLN A 447 24.22 -5.77 18.49
CA GLN A 447 24.85 -6.51 19.59
C GLN A 447 26.05 -7.32 19.08
N GLN A 448 25.87 -8.06 17.99
CA GLN A 448 26.94 -8.82 17.34
C GLN A 448 28.09 -7.91 16.89
N SER A 449 27.77 -6.77 16.28
CA SER A 449 28.76 -5.78 15.84
C SER A 449 29.56 -5.20 17.02
N LEU A 450 28.90 -4.92 18.15
CA LEU A 450 29.56 -4.43 19.35
C LEU A 450 30.49 -5.47 19.99
N GLU A 451 30.11 -6.75 20.00
CA GLU A 451 30.94 -7.85 20.49
C GLU A 451 32.22 -8.00 19.63
N LEU A 452 32.08 -7.90 18.31
CA LEU A 452 33.22 -7.93 17.39
C LEU A 452 34.18 -6.75 17.65
N ILE A 453 33.65 -5.53 17.79
CA ILE A 453 34.47 -4.35 18.12
C ILE A 453 35.20 -4.57 19.45
N GLN A 454 34.55 -5.13 20.48
CA GLN A 454 35.19 -5.39 21.78
C GLN A 454 36.32 -6.41 21.69
N SER A 455 36.12 -7.50 20.93
CA SER A 455 37.11 -8.58 20.77
C SER A 455 38.44 -8.10 20.17
N GLN A 456 38.39 -7.07 19.32
CA GLN A 456 39.58 -6.50 18.65
C GLN A 456 40.46 -5.66 19.58
N TYR A 457 39.96 -5.20 20.74
CA TYR A 457 40.76 -4.44 21.72
C TYR A 457 41.58 -5.33 22.66
N PHE A 458 41.32 -6.63 22.69
CA PHE A 458 42.00 -7.58 23.59
C PHE A 458 43.17 -8.34 22.93
N TYR A 459 43.48 -8.00 21.68
CA TYR A 459 44.67 -8.45 20.94
C TYR A 459 45.50 -7.24 20.55
#